data_AF-A0A2K8L280-F1
#
_entry.id   AF-A0A2K8L280-F1
#
_cell.length_a   1.000
_cell.length_b   1.000
_cell.length_c   1.000
_cell.angle_alpha   90.00
_cell.angle_beta   90.00
_cell.angle_gamma   90.00
#
_symmetry.space_group_name_H-M   'P 1'
#
loop_
_entity.id
_entity.type
_entity.pdbx_description
1 polymer ?
#
loop_
_entity_poly.entity_id
_entity_poly.type
_entity_poly.pdbx_seq_one_letter_code
_entity_poly.pdbx_strand_id
1 'polypeptide(L)'
;MRMQISCPQCHKTYNIEAQIKLESVTCSQCGSEFSPDAVEEKTSEAPSQPDGIEVLEQPEFSPPPRKTASIWPWLFTLLILITSAGIWTQRDAWLDNRWMRGILLGFNLPLENRAKDWLIVPKSVRIEWITRDDNSRVMLISGTINNLLASRMPYPDIEVTFYSSLQPDLVLESRSFPLTEKTDAKNFAHAPLALPEPMKSAAGHSSTEFVIINEAVAAGVGDITLTPRIR
;
A
#
# COMPACT_ATOMS: atom_id res chain seq x y z
N MET A 1 -18.10 -0.07 -44.45
CA MET A 1 -19.19 -0.21 -43.45
C MET A 1 -18.63 -0.88 -42.22
N ARG A 2 -18.89 -0.31 -41.03
CA ARG A 2 -18.54 -0.93 -39.74
C ARG A 2 -19.77 -1.69 -39.25
N MET A 3 -19.61 -2.95 -38.89
CA MET A 3 -20.67 -3.77 -38.31
C MET A 3 -20.44 -3.87 -36.79
N GLN A 4 -21.51 -3.74 -36.02
CA GLN A 4 -21.49 -3.99 -34.58
C GLN A 4 -22.00 -5.39 -34.30
N ILE A 5 -21.21 -6.17 -33.56
CA ILE A 5 -21.57 -7.51 -33.12
C ILE A 5 -21.48 -7.55 -31.60
N SER A 6 -22.50 -8.07 -30.93
CA SER A 6 -22.54 -8.19 -29.47
C SER A 6 -22.47 -9.65 -29.06
N CYS A 7 -21.61 -9.98 -28.10
CA CYS A 7 -21.52 -11.33 -27.55
C CYS A 7 -22.82 -11.68 -26.80
N PRO A 8 -23.48 -12.83 -27.09
CA PRO A 8 -24.76 -13.18 -26.47
C PRO A 8 -24.63 -13.57 -24.98
N GLN A 9 -23.44 -13.93 -24.51
CA GLN A 9 -23.20 -14.37 -23.13
C GLN A 9 -22.86 -13.22 -22.18
N CYS A 10 -22.06 -12.23 -22.62
CA CYS A 10 -21.57 -11.14 -21.77
C CYS A 10 -21.93 -9.73 -22.26
N HIS A 11 -22.65 -9.62 -23.38
CA HIS A 11 -23.09 -8.36 -23.99
C HIS A 11 -22.00 -7.37 -24.40
N LYS A 12 -20.74 -7.78 -24.46
CA LYS A 12 -19.66 -6.94 -24.99
C LYS A 12 -19.81 -6.73 -26.49
N THR A 13 -19.76 -5.48 -26.93
CA THR A 13 -19.89 -5.06 -28.32
C THR A 13 -18.52 -4.91 -28.99
N TYR A 14 -18.39 -5.44 -30.20
CA TYR A 14 -17.22 -5.36 -31.05
C TYR A 14 -17.58 -4.63 -32.34
N ASN A 15 -16.72 -3.69 -32.77
CA ASN A 15 -16.81 -3.07 -34.09
C ASN A 15 -15.86 -3.80 -35.03
N ILE A 16 -16.41 -4.47 -36.05
CA ILE A 16 -15.62 -5.23 -37.02
C ILE A 16 -15.78 -4.57 -38.40
N GLU A 17 -14.69 -4.53 -39.16
CA GLU A 17 -14.72 -4.06 -40.56
C GLU A 17 -15.28 -5.17 -41.46
N ALA A 18 -16.37 -4.86 -42.17
CA ALA A 18 -17.25 -5.83 -42.83
C ALA A 18 -16.67 -6.56 -44.07
N GLN A 19 -15.36 -6.59 -44.26
CA GLN A 19 -14.74 -7.17 -45.47
C GLN A 19 -14.31 -8.64 -45.32
N ILE A 20 -14.43 -9.23 -44.13
CA ILE A 20 -14.00 -10.61 -43.87
C ILE A 20 -15.21 -11.45 -43.49
N LYS A 21 -15.51 -12.47 -44.32
CA LYS A 21 -16.51 -13.50 -44.01
C LYS A 21 -15.94 -14.38 -42.89
N LEU A 22 -16.39 -14.15 -41.66
CA LEU A 22 -15.96 -14.87 -40.46
C LEU A 22 -16.97 -15.98 -40.18
N GLU A 23 -16.51 -17.24 -40.11
CA GLU A 23 -17.34 -18.39 -39.75
C GLU A 23 -17.61 -18.48 -38.24
N SER A 24 -16.71 -17.94 -37.41
CA SER A 24 -16.88 -17.89 -35.96
C SER A 24 -16.11 -16.73 -35.34
N VAL A 25 -16.62 -16.23 -34.21
CA VAL A 25 -15.96 -15.18 -33.40
C VAL A 25 -15.87 -15.65 -31.95
N THR A 26 -14.67 -15.57 -31.37
CA THR A 26 -14.44 -15.88 -29.96
C THR A 26 -14.47 -14.60 -29.12
N CYS A 27 -15.30 -14.56 -28.08
CA CYS A 27 -15.36 -13.42 -27.18
C CYS A 27 -14.08 -13.30 -26.34
N SER A 28 -13.38 -12.17 -26.46
CA SER A 28 -12.16 -11.91 -25.69
C SER A 28 -12.37 -11.77 -24.17
N GLN A 29 -13.60 -11.66 -23.70
CA GLN A 29 -13.91 -11.48 -22.28
C GLN A 29 -14.38 -12.76 -21.58
N CYS A 30 -15.21 -13.58 -22.25
CA CYS A 30 -15.75 -14.80 -21.65
C CYS A 30 -15.31 -16.09 -22.37
N GLY A 31 -14.58 -16.00 -23.48
CA GLY A 31 -14.08 -17.15 -24.24
C GLY A 31 -15.13 -17.93 -25.03
N SER A 32 -16.39 -17.51 -25.03
CA SER A 32 -17.45 -18.18 -25.77
C SER A 32 -17.31 -17.93 -27.28
N GLU A 33 -17.40 -19.00 -28.07
CA GLU A 33 -17.47 -18.95 -29.53
C GLU A 33 -18.93 -18.80 -29.99
N PHE A 34 -19.18 -17.92 -30.95
CA PHE A 34 -20.50 -17.73 -31.56
C PHE A 34 -20.37 -17.37 -33.04
N SER A 35 -21.32 -17.84 -33.86
CA SER A 35 -21.42 -17.48 -35.27
C SER A 35 -22.27 -16.21 -35.42
N PRO A 36 -21.80 -15.20 -36.16
CA PRO A 36 -22.63 -14.06 -36.56
C PRO A 36 -23.54 -14.47 -37.73
N ASP A 37 -24.43 -15.44 -37.50
CA ASP A 37 -25.40 -15.84 -38.51
C ASP A 37 -26.37 -14.68 -38.75
N ALA A 38 -26.60 -14.41 -40.04
CA ALA A 38 -27.44 -13.35 -40.55
C ALA A 38 -28.76 -13.34 -39.78
N VAL A 39 -29.07 -12.20 -39.16
CA VAL A 39 -30.42 -11.88 -38.73
C VAL A 39 -31.28 -11.99 -39.98
N GLU A 40 -31.96 -13.12 -40.16
CA GLU A 40 -32.99 -13.27 -41.17
C GLU A 40 -33.99 -12.15 -40.91
N GLU A 41 -34.00 -11.16 -41.80
CA GLU A 41 -35.01 -10.13 -41.89
C GLU A 41 -36.34 -10.86 -42.04
N LYS A 42 -37.01 -11.10 -40.91
CA LYS A 42 -38.36 -11.59 -40.86
C LYS A 42 -39.24 -10.45 -41.36
N THR A 43 -39.36 -10.37 -42.68
CA THR A 43 -40.37 -9.58 -43.38
C THR A 43 -41.71 -9.98 -42.78
N SER A 44 -42.19 -9.13 -41.88
CA SER A 44 -43.50 -9.24 -41.27
C SER A 44 -44.54 -8.92 -42.35
N GLU A 45 -44.96 -9.95 -43.07
CA GLU A 45 -46.14 -9.91 -43.93
C GLU A 45 -47.36 -9.58 -43.07
N ALA A 46 -47.93 -8.39 -43.29
CA ALA A 46 -49.10 -7.91 -42.59
C ALA A 46 -50.34 -8.70 -43.05
N PRO A 47 -51.16 -9.29 -42.15
CA PRO A 47 -52.45 -9.82 -42.52
C PRO A 47 -53.42 -8.65 -42.73
N SER A 48 -53.89 -8.47 -43.95
CA SER A 48 -55.06 -7.67 -44.27
C SER A 48 -56.31 -8.36 -43.69
N GLN A 49 -56.88 -7.79 -42.63
CA GLN A 49 -58.21 -8.14 -42.14
C GLN A 49 -59.25 -7.09 -42.59
N PRO A 50 -60.49 -7.52 -42.86
CA PRO A 50 -61.50 -6.72 -43.52
C PRO A 50 -62.28 -5.82 -42.54
N ASP A 51 -62.89 -4.82 -43.16
CA ASP A 51 -63.75 -3.78 -42.63
C ASP A 51 -64.81 -4.23 -41.61
N GLY A 52 -65.09 -3.32 -40.67
CA GLY A 52 -66.45 -3.13 -40.17
C GLY A 52 -66.73 -3.62 -38.75
N ILE A 53 -66.04 -3.06 -37.76
CA ILE A 53 -66.58 -2.99 -36.39
C ILE A 53 -66.47 -1.53 -35.94
N GLU A 54 -67.61 -0.88 -35.72
CA GLU A 54 -67.70 0.41 -35.04
C GLU A 54 -67.07 0.28 -33.65
N VAL A 55 -65.83 0.76 -33.55
CA VAL A 55 -65.09 0.88 -32.30
C VAL A 55 -65.73 2.03 -31.53
N LEU A 56 -66.52 1.68 -30.52
CA LEU A 56 -66.96 2.62 -29.48
C LEU A 56 -65.71 3.33 -28.94
N GLU A 57 -65.64 4.66 -29.15
CA GLU A 57 -64.64 5.55 -28.58
C GLU A 57 -64.60 5.34 -27.06
N GLN A 58 -63.66 4.51 -26.61
CA GLN A 58 -63.30 4.45 -25.20
C GLN A 58 -62.61 5.77 -24.87
N PRO A 59 -63.03 6.46 -23.80
CA PRO A 59 -62.40 7.71 -23.39
C PRO A 59 -60.90 7.45 -23.20
N GLU A 60 -60.07 8.20 -23.93
CA GLU A 60 -58.62 8.15 -23.84
C GLU A 60 -58.19 8.60 -22.43
N PHE A 61 -58.19 7.66 -21.49
CA PHE A 61 -57.54 7.84 -20.21
C PHE A 61 -56.03 7.79 -20.46
N SER A 62 -55.45 8.96 -20.78
CA SER A 62 -54.00 9.13 -20.79
C SER A 62 -53.48 8.75 -19.40
N PRO A 63 -52.67 7.68 -19.27
CA PRO A 63 -52.18 7.24 -17.98
C PRO A 63 -51.37 8.38 -17.34
N PRO A 64 -51.49 8.61 -16.03
CA PRO A 64 -50.77 9.68 -15.36
C PRO A 64 -49.26 9.52 -15.62
N PRO A 65 -48.54 10.62 -15.90
CA PRO A 65 -47.11 10.56 -16.20
C PRO A 65 -46.38 9.90 -15.04
N ARG A 66 -45.82 8.72 -15.28
CA ARG A 66 -45.03 7.99 -14.28
C ARG A 66 -43.71 8.74 -14.09
N LYS A 67 -43.59 9.50 -12.99
CA LYS A 67 -42.28 9.99 -12.55
C LYS A 67 -41.41 8.77 -12.25
N THR A 68 -40.37 8.56 -13.04
CA THR A 68 -39.37 7.55 -12.75
C THR A 68 -38.69 7.96 -11.44
N ALA A 69 -38.96 7.22 -10.37
CA ALA A 69 -38.25 7.42 -9.12
C ALA A 69 -36.76 7.16 -9.38
N SER A 70 -35.95 8.21 -9.36
CA SER A 70 -34.51 8.07 -9.53
C SER A 70 -33.92 7.53 -8.22
N ILE A 71 -33.71 6.22 -8.17
CA ILE A 71 -33.12 5.50 -7.03
C ILE A 71 -31.60 5.76 -6.94
N TRP A 72 -31.00 6.21 -8.04
CA TRP A 72 -29.56 6.33 -8.21
C TRP A 72 -28.89 7.26 -7.16
N PRO A 73 -29.40 8.47 -6.88
CA PRO A 73 -28.80 9.35 -5.88
C PRO A 73 -28.77 8.72 -4.48
N TRP A 74 -29.78 7.93 -4.12
CA TRP A 74 -29.83 7.25 -2.82
C TRP A 74 -28.78 6.15 -2.70
N LEU A 75 -28.57 5.36 -3.78
CA LEU A 75 -27.50 4.36 -3.80
C LEU A 75 -26.12 5.00 -3.70
N PHE A 76 -25.89 6.14 -4.35
CA PHE A 76 -24.63 6.88 -4.24
C PHE A 76 -24.40 7.37 -2.82
N THR A 77 -25.42 7.98 -2.20
CA THR A 77 -25.32 8.42 -0.81
C THR A 77 -25.03 7.25 0.13
N LEU A 78 -25.70 6.12 -0.04
CA LEU A 78 -25.45 4.91 0.76
C LEU A 78 -24.02 4.41 0.56
N LEU A 79 -23.54 4.34 -0.68
CA LEU A 79 -22.17 3.92 -1.00
C LEU A 79 -21.13 4.85 -0.37
N ILE A 80 -21.33 6.17 -0.46
CA ILE A 80 -20.45 7.16 0.17
C ILE A 80 -20.43 6.98 1.69
N LEU A 81 -21.59 6.72 2.30
CA LEU A 81 -21.69 6.53 3.75
C LEU A 81 -20.96 5.25 4.18
N ILE A 82 -21.16 4.14 3.48
CA ILE A 82 -20.48 2.86 3.76
C ILE A 82 -18.97 2.99 3.56
N THR A 83 -18.53 3.61 2.46
CA THR A 83 -17.09 3.78 2.18
C THR A 83 -16.42 4.70 3.20
N SER A 84 -17.06 5.81 3.55
CA SER A 84 -16.56 6.73 4.59
C SER A 84 -16.48 6.04 5.95
N ALA A 85 -17.50 5.27 6.32
CA ALA A 85 -17.51 4.48 7.55
C ALA A 85 -16.42 3.39 7.56
N GLY A 86 -16.18 2.73 6.43
CA GLY A 86 -15.09 1.77 6.26
C GLY A 86 -13.71 2.41 6.42
N ILE A 87 -13.48 3.56 5.78
CA ILE A 87 -12.23 4.33 5.91
C ILE A 87 -12.03 4.78 7.37
N TRP A 88 -13.10 5.21 8.03
CA TRP A 88 -13.04 5.66 9.42
C TRP A 88 -12.70 4.52 10.39
N THR A 89 -13.37 3.37 10.25
CA THR A 89 -13.15 2.20 11.13
C THR A 89 -11.80 1.53 10.90
N GLN A 90 -11.27 1.58 9.68
CA GLN A 90 -9.97 1.00 9.32
C GLN A 90 -8.84 2.02 9.22
N ARG A 91 -9.01 3.22 9.79
CA ARG A 91 -8.04 4.31 9.69
C ARG A 91 -6.62 3.86 10.03
N ASP A 92 -6.44 3.08 11.10
CA ASP A 92 -5.12 2.64 11.53
C ASP A 92 -4.48 1.63 10.56
N ALA A 93 -5.28 0.75 9.98
CA ALA A 93 -4.82 -0.20 8.96
C ALA A 93 -4.40 0.53 7.67
N TRP A 94 -5.13 1.58 7.28
CA TRP A 94 -4.75 2.45 6.17
C TRP A 94 -3.45 3.20 6.44
N LEU A 95 -3.27 3.71 7.66
CA LEU A 95 -2.04 4.40 8.07
C LEU A 95 -0.84 3.44 8.22
N ASP A 96 -1.08 2.16 8.48
CA ASP A 96 -0.06 1.11 8.49
C ASP A 96 0.36 0.69 7.07
N ASN A 97 -0.45 1.00 6.04
CA ASN A 97 -0.05 0.78 4.66
C ASN A 97 1.00 1.82 4.24
N ARG A 98 2.24 1.35 4.03
CA ARG A 98 3.40 2.18 3.67
C ARG A 98 3.19 3.06 2.45
N TRP A 99 2.46 2.57 1.44
CA TRP A 99 2.19 3.34 0.22
C TRP A 99 1.26 4.52 0.51
N MET A 100 0.15 4.27 1.21
CA MET A 100 -0.80 5.32 1.59
C MET A 100 -0.12 6.37 2.46
N ARG A 101 0.67 5.92 3.44
CA ARG A 101 1.43 6.80 4.33
C ARG A 101 2.45 7.66 3.58
N GLY A 102 3.16 7.10 2.61
CA GLY A 102 4.07 7.84 1.72
C GLY A 102 3.36 8.95 0.93
N ILE A 103 2.14 8.69 0.43
CA ILE A 103 1.33 9.70 -0.26
C ILE A 103 0.92 10.83 0.69
N LEU A 104 0.40 10.49 1.87
CA LEU A 104 -0.05 11.48 2.86
C LEU A 104 1.10 12.39 3.32
N LEU A 105 2.29 11.82 3.53
CA LEU A 105 3.50 12.60 3.83
C LEU A 105 3.92 13.50 2.66
N GLY A 106 3.75 13.04 1.41
CA GLY A 106 3.96 13.86 0.22
C GLY A 106 3.03 15.07 0.14
N PHE A 107 1.83 14.99 0.72
CA PHE A 107 0.91 16.12 0.89
C PHE A 107 1.23 17.00 2.11
N ASN A 108 2.38 16.81 2.77
CA ASN A 108 2.78 17.50 3.99
C ASN A 108 1.77 17.37 5.14
N LEU A 109 1.00 16.27 5.19
CA LEU A 109 0.14 16.00 6.33
C LEU A 109 1.04 15.60 7.52
N PRO A 110 0.87 16.22 8.70
CA PRO A 110 1.65 15.88 9.87
C PRO A 110 1.18 14.51 10.38
N LEU A 111 1.89 13.46 9.95
CA LEU A 111 1.68 12.12 10.45
C LEU A 111 2.72 11.82 11.51
N GLU A 112 2.29 11.18 12.59
CA GLU A 112 3.19 10.66 13.61
C GLU A 112 4.18 9.68 12.97
N ASN A 113 5.47 9.81 13.25
CA ASN A 113 6.47 8.83 12.83
C ASN A 113 6.14 7.48 13.47
N ARG A 114 6.40 6.35 12.80
CA ARG A 114 6.20 5.02 13.39
C ARG A 114 7.46 4.18 13.28
N ALA A 115 7.71 3.35 14.29
CA ALA A 115 8.84 2.40 14.27
C ALA A 115 8.79 1.45 13.06
N LYS A 116 7.58 1.08 12.61
CA LYS A 116 7.33 0.21 11.44
C LYS A 116 7.77 0.80 10.09
N ASP A 117 8.04 2.12 10.05
CA ASP A 117 8.55 2.80 8.86
C ASP A 117 10.05 2.55 8.64
N TRP A 118 10.72 1.99 9.65
CA TRP A 118 12.14 1.73 9.64
C TRP A 118 12.40 0.24 9.74
N LEU A 119 13.45 -0.23 9.04
CA LEU A 119 13.90 -1.60 9.14
C LEU A 119 15.40 -1.63 9.40
N ILE A 120 15.80 -2.12 10.57
CA ILE A 120 17.17 -2.50 10.84
C ILE A 120 17.39 -3.86 10.17
N VAL A 121 18.35 -3.95 9.25
CA VAL A 121 18.60 -5.18 8.49
C VAL A 121 19.34 -6.17 9.40
N PRO A 122 18.73 -7.28 9.87
CA PRO A 122 19.34 -8.09 10.93
C PRO A 122 20.68 -8.71 10.52
N LYS A 123 20.81 -9.10 9.25
CA LYS A 123 22.05 -9.67 8.69
C LYS A 123 23.21 -8.68 8.60
N SER A 124 22.92 -7.38 8.66
CA SER A 124 23.94 -6.33 8.64
C SER A 124 24.50 -6.02 10.03
N VAL A 125 23.81 -6.45 11.09
CA VAL A 125 24.16 -6.11 12.47
C VAL A 125 25.42 -6.86 12.86
N ARG A 126 26.45 -6.12 13.28
CA ARG A 126 27.71 -6.65 13.80
C ARG A 126 28.00 -6.01 15.14
N ILE A 127 28.38 -6.84 16.10
CA ILE A 127 28.73 -6.43 17.45
C ILE A 127 30.19 -6.79 17.66
N GLU A 128 31.01 -5.78 17.91
CA GLU A 128 32.44 -5.94 18.11
C GLU A 128 32.84 -5.29 19.43
N TRP A 129 33.72 -5.95 20.18
CA TRP A 129 34.30 -5.40 21.40
C TRP A 129 35.67 -4.83 21.06
N ILE A 130 35.86 -3.55 21.33
CA ILE A 130 37.12 -2.84 21.08
C ILE A 130 37.71 -2.45 22.43
N THR A 131 39.00 -2.75 22.62
CA THR A 131 39.78 -2.22 23.75
C THR A 131 40.48 -0.96 23.26
N ARG A 132 40.26 0.16 23.96
CA ARG A 132 40.87 1.45 23.64
C ARG A 132 42.28 1.57 24.21
N ASP A 133 42.97 2.63 23.83
CA ASP A 133 44.33 2.96 24.31
C ASP A 133 44.42 3.12 25.85
N ASP A 134 43.31 3.44 26.52
CA ASP A 134 43.19 3.55 27.98
C ASP A 134 42.80 2.23 28.68
N ASN A 135 42.82 1.10 27.95
CA ASN A 135 42.32 -0.21 28.36
C ASN A 135 40.81 -0.29 28.66
N SER A 136 40.04 0.77 28.41
CA SER A 136 38.58 0.69 28.49
C SER A 136 38.05 -0.20 27.37
N ARG A 137 37.01 -0.98 27.67
CA ARG A 137 36.32 -1.81 26.69
C ARG A 137 35.04 -1.12 26.27
N VAL A 138 34.87 -0.96 24.97
CA VAL A 138 33.66 -0.41 24.39
C VAL A 138 33.03 -1.40 23.44
N MET A 139 31.70 -1.42 23.43
CA MET A 139 30.94 -2.24 22.51
C MET A 139 30.53 -1.38 21.31
N LEU A 140 30.98 -1.81 20.14
CA LEU A 140 30.65 -1.21 18.86
C LEU A 140 29.53 -2.03 18.23
N ILE A 141 28.38 -1.42 18.01
CA ILE A 141 27.28 -2.01 17.25
C ILE A 141 27.23 -1.29 15.92
N SER A 142 27.43 -2.00 14.82
CA SER A 142 27.27 -1.46 13.47
C SER A 142 26.16 -2.19 12.73
N GLY A 143 25.56 -1.52 11.76
CA GLY A 143 24.52 -2.12 10.94
C GLY A 143 24.00 -1.19 9.87
N THR A 144 22.89 -1.59 9.25
CA THR A 144 22.20 -0.84 8.20
C THR A 144 20.75 -0.65 8.59
N ILE A 145 20.25 0.58 8.47
CA ILE A 145 18.84 0.92 8.65
C ILE A 145 18.26 1.40 7.31
N ASN A 146 17.06 0.92 7.00
CA ASN A 146 16.33 1.32 5.79
C ASN A 146 15.14 2.20 6.17
N ASN A 147 14.99 3.32 5.46
CA ASN A 147 13.73 4.04 5.41
C ASN A 147 12.81 3.32 4.42
N LEU A 148 11.68 2.78 4.89
CA LEU A 148 10.75 2.03 4.05
C LEU A 148 9.74 2.93 3.32
N LEU A 149 9.67 4.20 3.66
CA LEU A 149 8.77 5.17 3.03
C LEU A 149 9.44 5.85 1.83
N ALA A 150 8.60 6.28 0.87
CA ALA A 150 9.06 7.03 -0.31
C ALA A 150 9.45 8.48 0.01
N SER A 151 9.09 8.98 1.20
CA SER A 151 9.34 10.35 1.65
C SER A 151 10.60 10.45 2.52
N ARG A 152 11.17 11.65 2.57
CA ARG A 152 12.25 12.00 3.51
C ARG A 152 11.70 11.99 4.95
N MET A 153 12.41 11.33 5.86
CA MET A 153 12.00 11.17 7.25
C MET A 153 13.17 11.51 8.20
N PRO A 154 12.92 12.07 9.39
CA PRO A 154 13.98 12.23 10.40
C PRO A 154 14.43 10.84 10.90
N TYR A 155 15.73 10.66 11.15
CA TYR A 155 16.21 9.38 11.68
C TYR A 155 15.62 9.11 13.08
N PRO A 156 15.23 7.86 13.38
CA PRO A 156 14.84 7.49 14.73
C PRO A 156 16.11 7.41 15.61
N ASP A 157 15.94 7.33 16.92
CA ASP A 157 16.96 6.72 17.76
C ASP A 157 16.91 5.19 17.62
N ILE A 158 17.98 4.50 18.03
CA ILE A 158 17.99 3.06 18.19
C ILE A 158 18.02 2.76 19.68
N GLU A 159 16.95 2.13 20.16
CA GLU A 159 16.86 1.53 21.48
C GLU A 159 17.58 0.19 21.46
N VAL A 160 18.65 0.08 22.22
CA VAL A 160 19.41 -1.14 22.46
C VAL A 160 18.96 -1.71 23.79
N THR A 161 18.35 -2.89 23.75
CA THR A 161 17.95 -3.63 24.95
C THR A 161 18.95 -4.74 25.19
N PHE A 162 19.50 -4.79 26.40
CA PHE A 162 20.52 -5.71 26.84
C PHE A 162 19.89 -6.85 27.64
N TYR A 163 20.24 -8.09 27.31
CA TYR A 163 19.75 -9.29 28.00
C TYR A 163 20.88 -10.00 28.76
N SER A 164 20.52 -10.66 29.86
CA SER A 164 21.46 -11.41 30.68
C SER A 164 21.99 -12.65 29.95
N SER A 165 23.29 -12.92 30.07
CA SER A 165 23.93 -14.14 29.58
C SER A 165 23.51 -15.40 30.35
N LEU A 166 23.06 -15.23 31.60
CA LEU A 166 22.59 -16.32 32.44
C LEU A 166 21.08 -16.58 32.27
N GLN A 167 20.31 -15.54 31.95
CA GLN A 167 18.85 -15.58 31.79
C GLN A 167 18.44 -14.75 30.57
N PRO A 168 18.35 -15.36 29.36
CA PRO A 168 18.09 -14.62 28.11
C PRO A 168 16.79 -13.80 28.10
N ASP A 169 15.80 -14.16 28.93
CA ASP A 169 14.54 -13.42 29.03
C ASP A 169 14.61 -12.21 29.99
N LEU A 170 15.69 -12.10 30.78
CA LEU A 170 15.88 -11.00 31.73
C LEU A 170 16.53 -9.81 31.04
N VAL A 171 15.75 -8.74 30.87
CA VAL A 171 16.25 -7.42 30.44
C VAL A 171 17.09 -6.82 31.56
N LEU A 172 18.38 -6.58 31.29
CA LEU A 172 19.29 -5.91 32.19
C LEU A 172 19.13 -4.38 32.12
N GLU A 173 19.07 -3.85 30.90
CA GLU A 173 19.04 -2.41 30.65
C GLU A 173 18.52 -2.12 29.23
N SER A 174 17.89 -0.95 29.02
CA SER A 174 17.57 -0.42 27.69
C SER A 174 18.12 1.00 27.58
N ARG A 175 18.80 1.31 26.48
CA ARG A 175 19.35 2.65 26.21
C ARG A 175 19.04 3.09 24.79
N SER A 176 18.70 4.37 24.64
CA SER A 176 18.45 5.00 23.35
C SER A 176 19.70 5.69 22.85
N PHE A 177 20.09 5.42 21.60
CA PHE A 177 21.24 6.05 20.95
C PHE A 177 20.81 6.79 19.68
N PRO A 178 21.26 8.03 19.46
CA PRO A 178 21.09 8.67 18.17
C PRO A 178 21.87 7.91 17.09
N LEU A 179 21.32 7.84 15.87
CA LEU A 179 22.08 7.35 14.74
C LEU A 179 23.19 8.33 14.36
N THR A 180 24.40 7.80 14.23
CA THR A 180 25.54 8.53 13.68
C THR A 180 26.06 7.85 12.42
N GLU A 181 26.67 8.65 11.54
CA GLU A 181 27.27 8.14 10.31
C GLU A 181 28.41 7.16 10.63
N LYS A 182 28.58 6.15 9.76
CA LYS A 182 29.66 5.19 9.90
C LYS A 182 31.01 5.90 9.83
N THR A 183 31.72 5.86 10.95
CA THR A 183 33.10 6.34 11.05
C THR A 183 34.04 5.14 10.96
N ASP A 184 35.26 5.36 10.44
CA ASP A 184 36.29 4.32 10.39
C ASP A 184 36.60 3.76 11.77
N ALA A 185 36.70 2.43 11.87
CA ALA A 185 36.94 1.74 13.14
C ALA A 185 38.18 2.22 13.89
N LYS A 186 39.18 2.73 13.15
CA LYS A 186 40.42 3.29 13.70
C LYS A 186 40.18 4.50 14.59
N ASN A 187 39.14 5.29 14.32
CA ASN A 187 38.82 6.47 15.12
C ASN A 187 38.25 6.12 16.50
N PHE A 188 37.80 4.88 16.71
CA PHE A 188 37.25 4.42 17.99
C PHE A 188 38.31 3.91 18.97
N ALA A 189 39.55 3.73 18.52
CA ALA A 189 40.65 3.25 19.36
C ALA A 189 41.17 4.33 20.33
N HIS A 190 41.06 5.61 19.96
CA HIS A 190 41.60 6.74 20.71
C HIS A 190 40.60 7.28 21.74
N ALA A 191 41.13 7.72 22.89
CA ALA A 191 40.38 8.43 23.93
C ALA A 191 40.92 9.87 24.08
N PRO A 192 40.07 10.90 24.23
CA PRO A 192 38.61 10.87 24.31
C PRO A 192 37.94 10.68 22.94
N LEU A 193 36.82 9.95 22.92
CA LEU A 193 36.04 9.76 21.70
C LEU A 193 35.29 11.05 21.36
N ALA A 194 35.61 11.64 20.21
CA ALA A 194 34.76 12.64 19.60
C ALA A 194 33.54 11.93 18.99
N LEU A 195 32.37 12.07 19.64
CA LEU A 195 31.14 11.48 19.11
C LEU A 195 30.80 12.14 17.77
N PRO A 196 30.57 11.35 16.71
CA PRO A 196 30.14 11.88 15.42
C PRO A 196 28.80 12.61 15.55
N GLU A 197 28.56 13.59 14.68
CA GLU A 197 27.31 14.32 14.69
C GLU A 197 26.13 13.40 14.36
N PRO A 198 24.99 13.56 15.06
CA PRO A 198 23.80 12.75 14.80
C PRO A 198 23.22 13.08 13.41
N MET A 199 22.83 12.04 12.68
CA MET A 199 22.20 12.19 11.38
C MET A 199 20.80 12.78 11.54
N LYS A 200 20.44 13.73 10.67
CA LYS A 200 19.17 14.49 10.80
C LYS A 200 18.01 13.85 10.06
N SER A 201 18.20 13.43 8.80
CA SER A 201 17.12 12.90 7.96
C SER A 201 17.60 11.92 6.91
N ALA A 202 16.83 10.86 6.68
CA ALA A 202 17.04 9.87 5.63
C ALA A 202 16.21 10.23 4.39
N ALA A 203 16.76 9.98 3.20
CA ALA A 203 15.98 10.07 1.96
C ALA A 203 14.92 8.96 1.90
N GLY A 204 13.92 9.11 1.02
CA GLY A 204 12.94 8.05 0.77
C GLY A 204 13.60 6.80 0.22
N HIS A 205 13.18 5.62 0.68
CA HIS A 205 13.72 4.31 0.29
C HIS A 205 15.24 4.18 0.44
N SER A 206 15.87 4.99 1.30
CA SER A 206 17.31 4.95 1.50
C SER A 206 17.73 3.81 2.42
N SER A 207 18.95 3.34 2.20
CA SER A 207 19.69 2.44 3.09
C SER A 207 20.87 3.21 3.66
N THR A 208 21.03 3.23 4.99
CA THR A 208 22.08 4.00 5.66
C THR A 208 22.81 3.11 6.65
N GLU A 209 24.14 3.08 6.56
CA GLU A 209 24.98 2.42 7.55
C GLU A 209 25.07 3.28 8.81
N PHE A 210 25.01 2.64 9.97
CA PHE A 210 25.10 3.30 11.26
C PHE A 210 26.10 2.58 12.16
N VAL A 211 26.60 3.34 13.13
CA VAL A 211 27.45 2.86 14.21
C VAL A 211 26.94 3.42 15.53
N ILE A 212 26.85 2.57 16.55
CA ILE A 212 26.50 2.92 17.93
C ILE A 212 27.67 2.47 18.81
N ILE A 213 28.07 3.34 19.73
CA ILE A 213 29.16 3.06 20.67
C ILE A 213 28.57 3.10 22.07
N ASN A 214 28.68 1.98 22.79
CA ASN A 214 28.31 1.92 24.19
C ASN A 214 29.56 1.72 25.06
N GLU A 215 29.86 2.73 25.87
CA GLU A 215 31.02 2.74 26.76
C GLU A 215 30.75 2.08 28.12
N ALA A 216 29.47 2.00 28.53
CA ALA A 216 29.06 1.53 29.84
C ALA A 216 28.14 0.33 29.72
N VAL A 217 28.66 -0.78 29.18
CA VAL A 217 27.90 -2.03 29.08
C VAL A 217 27.86 -2.72 30.44
N ALA A 218 26.66 -3.09 30.90
CA ALA A 218 26.49 -3.83 32.15
C ALA A 218 27.26 -5.16 32.14
N ALA A 219 27.73 -5.59 33.31
CA ALA A 219 28.35 -6.90 33.44
C ALA A 219 27.30 -8.01 33.20
N GLY A 220 27.71 -9.08 32.52
CA GLY A 220 26.83 -10.23 32.28
C GLY A 220 25.84 -10.08 31.12
N VAL A 221 26.06 -9.14 30.19
CA VAL A 221 25.32 -9.08 28.92
C VAL A 221 25.66 -10.28 28.06
N GLY A 222 24.63 -10.98 27.55
CA GLY A 222 24.78 -12.12 26.64
C GLY A 222 24.21 -11.88 25.25
N ASP A 223 23.12 -11.12 25.15
CA ASP A 223 22.45 -10.81 23.88
C ASP A 223 21.91 -9.38 23.88
N ILE A 224 21.63 -8.84 22.69
CA ILE A 224 21.03 -7.52 22.51
C ILE A 224 19.93 -7.55 21.45
N THR A 225 18.92 -6.69 21.63
CA THR A 225 17.95 -6.38 20.58
C THR A 225 18.02 -4.91 20.21
N LEU A 226 17.82 -4.62 18.92
CA LEU A 226 17.83 -3.27 18.36
C LEU A 226 16.43 -2.92 17.88
N THR A 227 15.87 -1.82 18.41
CA THR A 227 14.53 -1.35 18.02
C THR A 227 14.58 0.13 17.66
N PRO A 228 14.07 0.55 16.48
CA PRO A 228 13.98 1.97 16.17
C PRO A 228 12.93 2.65 17.08
N ARG A 229 13.33 3.72 17.76
CA ARG A 229 12.50 4.54 18.65
C ARG A 229 12.45 5.97 18.13
N ILE A 230 11.26 6.56 18.10
CA ILE A 230 11.10 7.95 17.69
C ILE A 230 11.10 8.82 18.95
N ARG A 231 11.82 9.94 18.87
CA ARG A 231 11.83 10.99 19.90
C ARG A 231 10.57 11.83 19.88
#